data_AF-A0A182I1A3-F1
#
_entry.id   AF-A0A182I1A3-F1
#
_cell.length_a   1.000
_cell.length_b   1.000
_cell.length_c   1.000
_cell.angle_alpha   90.00
_cell.angle_beta   90.00
_cell.angle_gamma   90.00
#
_symmetry.space_group_name_H-M   'P 1'
#
loop_
_entity.id
_entity.type
_entity.pdbx_description
1 polymer ?
#
loop_
_entity_poly.entity_id
_entity_poly.type
_entity_poly.pdbx_seq_one_letter_code
_entity_poly.pdbx_strand_id
1 'polypeptide(L)'
;MADFEYSDINPANELEKRVADAFLIFDHHGNKTVDVREIGTILRFLGCVPTEADVNEVISATEFEDSNGTVHLSKFLPYVSQLIAEHKMEPAPPEKLLKAFRVLDQEGKGFVDKEYMTKLITEEGEPFTVEELEEMMAVAVDMATDKIAYELYLNQLLHEPPDSIYALAEKLRNRNIR
;
A
#
# COMPACT_ATOMS: atom_id res chain seq x y z
N MET A 1 10.28 9.10 18.90
CA MET A 1 10.70 9.33 17.50
C MET A 1 12.21 9.37 17.52
N ALA A 2 12.86 8.51 16.74
CA ALA A 2 14.30 8.63 16.53
C ALA A 2 14.53 9.86 15.64
N ASP A 3 15.44 10.75 16.05
CA ASP A 3 15.84 11.89 15.23
C ASP A 3 16.81 11.37 14.15
N PHE A 4 16.28 11.09 12.96
CA PHE A 4 17.10 10.75 11.80
C PHE A 4 17.79 12.02 11.29
N GLU A 5 19.13 12.05 11.28
CA GLU A 5 19.87 13.16 10.68
C GLU A 5 19.76 13.11 9.16
N TYR A 6 18.99 14.03 8.58
CA TYR A 6 18.72 14.06 7.15
C TYR A 6 19.87 14.58 6.27
N SER A 7 20.85 15.27 6.87
CA SER A 7 22.07 15.99 6.38
C SER A 7 22.13 16.60 4.96
N ASP A 8 21.52 15.98 3.94
CA ASP A 8 21.56 16.38 2.53
C ASP A 8 20.18 16.38 1.83
N ILE A 9 19.14 15.79 2.45
CA ILE A 9 17.76 15.76 1.91
C ILE A 9 16.83 16.31 2.98
N ASN A 10 16.45 17.58 2.92
CA ASN A 10 15.58 18.17 3.93
C ASN A 10 14.10 18.04 3.51
N PRO A 11 13.28 17.20 4.17
CA PRO A 11 11.86 17.09 3.85
C PRO A 11 11.17 18.45 4.02
N ALA A 12 10.49 18.93 2.99
CA ALA A 12 9.90 20.27 2.96
C ALA A 12 8.62 20.38 3.80
N ASN A 13 7.97 19.24 4.09
CA ASN A 13 6.70 19.17 4.78
C ASN A 13 6.54 17.83 5.50
N GLU A 14 5.47 17.71 6.29
CA GLU A 14 5.19 16.50 7.08
C GLU A 14 4.94 15.25 6.23
N LEU A 15 4.42 15.37 5.00
CA LEU A 15 4.24 14.24 4.09
C LEU A 15 5.60 13.69 3.66
N GLU A 16 6.46 14.56 3.13
CA GLU A 16 7.83 14.17 2.76
C GLU A 16 8.59 13.60 3.96
N LYS A 17 8.38 14.16 5.16
CA LYS A 17 9.02 13.64 6.38
C LYS A 17 8.61 12.20 6.64
N ARG A 18 7.32 11.87 6.56
CA ARG A 18 6.85 10.48 6.73
C ARG A 18 7.35 9.54 5.65
N VAL A 19 7.41 10.00 4.41
CA VAL A 19 7.96 9.21 3.29
C VAL A 19 9.45 8.93 3.53
N ALA A 20 10.22 9.93 3.95
CA ALA A 20 11.63 9.77 4.27
C ALA A 20 11.85 8.84 5.48
N ASP A 21 11.07 9.03 6.55
CA ASP A 21 11.16 8.19 7.76
C ASP A 21 10.87 6.72 7.45
N ALA A 22 9.85 6.44 6.64
CA ALA A 22 9.55 5.08 6.19
C ALA A 22 10.71 4.49 5.39
N PHE A 23 11.28 5.23 4.44
CA PHE A 23 12.41 4.77 3.65
C PHE A 23 13.63 4.44 4.53
N LEU A 24 13.96 5.32 5.48
CA LEU A 24 15.12 5.18 6.35
C LEU A 24 15.01 4.01 7.35
N ILE A 25 13.81 3.49 7.61
CA ILE A 25 13.63 2.25 8.39
C ILE A 25 14.21 1.04 7.66
N PHE A 26 14.22 1.06 6.32
CA PHE A 26 14.72 -0.04 5.48
C PHE A 26 16.14 0.23 4.95
N ASP A 27 16.72 1.40 5.23
CA ASP A 27 18.13 1.69 4.95
C ASP A 27 19.04 0.98 5.97
N HIS A 28 19.36 -0.28 5.70
CA HIS A 28 20.19 -1.11 6.59
C HIS A 28 21.63 -0.62 6.74
N HIS A 29 22.11 0.20 5.80
CA HIS A 29 23.52 0.62 5.73
C HIS A 29 23.73 2.08 6.16
N GLY A 30 22.65 2.83 6.41
CA GLY A 30 22.70 4.25 6.75
C GLY A 30 23.26 5.12 5.63
N ASN A 31 23.20 4.65 4.38
CA ASN A 31 23.78 5.33 3.22
C ASN A 31 22.71 5.96 2.31
N LYS A 32 21.47 6.06 2.80
CA LYS A 32 20.30 6.62 2.12
C LYS A 32 19.92 5.85 0.86
N THR A 33 20.24 4.56 0.82
CA THR A 33 19.82 3.65 -0.25
C THR A 33 19.10 2.43 0.30
N VAL A 34 18.17 1.91 -0.50
CA VAL A 34 17.48 0.63 -0.24
C VAL A 34 17.55 -0.24 -1.47
N ASP A 35 17.36 -1.54 -1.27
CA ASP A 35 17.26 -2.47 -2.40
C ASP A 35 15.91 -2.27 -3.12
N VAL A 36 15.89 -2.38 -4.45
CA VAL A 36 14.65 -2.28 -5.24
C VAL A 36 13.55 -3.24 -4.76
N ARG A 37 13.93 -4.40 -4.19
CA ARG A 37 13.01 -5.38 -3.62
C ARG A 37 12.27 -4.88 -2.40
N GLU A 38 12.77 -3.85 -1.73
CA GLU A 38 12.14 -3.27 -0.53
C GLU A 38 11.07 -2.23 -0.86
N ILE A 39 11.02 -1.73 -2.11
CA ILE A 39 10.13 -0.65 -2.53
C ILE A 39 8.66 -0.98 -2.29
N GLY A 40 8.22 -2.18 -2.68
CA GLY A 40 6.85 -2.62 -2.43
C GLY A 40 6.51 -2.70 -0.94
N THR A 41 7.49 -3.06 -0.09
CA THR A 41 7.30 -3.13 1.36
C THR A 41 7.21 -1.74 1.97
N ILE A 42 8.06 -0.80 1.53
CA ILE A 42 8.05 0.60 1.98
C ILE A 42 6.72 1.27 1.61
N LEU A 43 6.23 1.08 0.38
CA LEU A 43 4.94 1.63 -0.06
C LEU A 43 3.78 1.09 0.78
N ARG A 44 3.74 -0.22 1.03
CA ARG A 44 2.72 -0.84 1.89
C ARG A 44 2.84 -0.38 3.35
N PHE A 45 4.06 -0.16 3.85
CA PHE A 45 4.32 0.40 5.19
C PHE A 45 3.80 1.85 5.32
N LEU A 46 3.86 2.64 4.25
CA LEU A 46 3.27 3.98 4.19
C LEU A 46 1.73 3.97 4.15
N GLY A 47 1.10 2.80 4.01
CA GLY A 47 -0.35 2.64 3.89
C GLY A 47 -0.87 2.74 2.46
N CYS A 48 0.02 2.70 1.46
CA CYS A 48 -0.37 2.57 0.06
C CYS A 48 -0.77 1.12 -0.25
N VAL A 49 -1.60 0.92 -1.27
CA VAL A 49 -1.99 -0.40 -1.80
C VAL A 49 -1.57 -0.46 -3.28
N PRO A 50 -0.25 -0.54 -3.57
CA PRO A 50 0.24 -0.60 -4.94
C PRO A 50 -0.03 -1.95 -5.59
N THR A 51 -0.29 -1.94 -6.90
CA THR A 51 -0.18 -3.11 -7.77
C THR A 51 1.29 -3.43 -8.08
N GLU A 52 1.59 -4.61 -8.61
CA GLU A 52 2.95 -4.92 -9.05
C GLU A 52 3.39 -4.02 -10.20
N ALA A 53 2.46 -3.59 -11.06
CA ALA A 53 2.74 -2.56 -12.07
C ALA A 53 3.15 -1.22 -11.44
N ASP A 54 2.43 -0.76 -10.40
CA ASP A 54 2.76 0.49 -9.69
C ASP A 54 4.15 0.40 -9.02
N VAL A 55 4.47 -0.74 -8.39
CA VAL A 55 5.79 -0.96 -7.77
C VAL A 55 6.91 -0.88 -8.82
N ASN A 56 6.73 -1.53 -9.96
CA ASN A 56 7.70 -1.49 -11.05
C ASN A 56 7.86 -0.09 -11.65
N GLU A 57 6.78 0.69 -11.75
CA GLU A 57 6.84 2.09 -12.17
C GLU A 57 7.69 2.92 -11.20
N VAL A 58 7.46 2.77 -9.90
CA VAL A 58 8.25 3.45 -8.86
C VAL A 58 9.73 3.05 -8.93
N ILE A 59 10.03 1.76 -9.07
CA ILE A 59 11.41 1.28 -9.22
C ILE A 59 12.06 1.93 -10.43
N SER A 60 11.45 1.82 -11.61
CA SER A 60 11.96 2.38 -12.87
C SER A 60 12.19 3.89 -12.80
N ALA A 61 11.28 4.63 -12.16
CA ALA A 61 11.39 6.07 -12.00
C ALA A 61 12.48 6.51 -11.01
N THR A 62 12.87 5.63 -10.06
CA THR A 62 13.69 6.01 -8.90
C THR A 62 15.04 5.31 -8.81
N GLU A 63 15.27 4.25 -9.57
CA GLU A 63 16.57 3.59 -9.70
C GLU A 63 17.58 4.47 -10.45
N PHE A 64 18.88 4.21 -10.28
CA PHE A 64 19.91 4.76 -11.17
C PHE A 64 20.37 3.67 -12.14
N GLU A 65 20.62 4.06 -13.39
CA GLU A 65 21.06 3.15 -14.46
C GLU A 65 22.30 2.31 -14.07
N ASP A 66 23.16 2.85 -13.20
CA ASP A 66 24.40 2.19 -12.74
C ASP A 66 24.33 1.63 -11.30
N SER A 67 23.16 1.64 -10.65
CA SER A 67 23.03 1.40 -9.19
C SER A 67 22.92 -0.06 -8.75
N ASN A 68 23.06 -1.02 -9.67
CA ASN A 68 23.04 -2.45 -9.37
C ASN A 68 21.83 -2.89 -8.52
N GLY A 69 20.63 -2.32 -8.80
CA GLY A 69 19.39 -2.65 -8.10
C GLY A 69 19.17 -1.90 -6.78
N THR A 70 19.64 -0.66 -6.68
CA THR A 70 19.41 0.18 -5.49
C THR A 70 18.71 1.49 -5.83
N VAL A 71 17.87 1.95 -4.91
CA VAL A 71 17.13 3.22 -4.99
C VAL A 71 17.68 4.17 -3.95
N HIS A 72 17.94 5.44 -4.32
CA HIS A 72 18.39 6.46 -3.38
C HIS A 72 17.22 7.34 -2.94
N LEU A 73 17.22 7.74 -1.67
CA LEU A 73 16.18 8.57 -1.06
C LEU A 73 15.90 9.85 -1.87
N SER A 74 16.93 10.45 -2.48
CA SER A 74 16.80 11.70 -3.24
C SER A 74 15.90 11.60 -4.48
N LYS A 75 15.75 10.40 -5.08
CA LYS A 75 14.81 10.16 -6.18
C LYS A 75 13.47 9.65 -5.66
N PHE A 76 13.50 8.75 -4.69
CA PHE A 76 12.30 8.14 -4.11
C PHE A 76 11.39 9.18 -3.46
N LEU A 77 11.95 10.04 -2.60
CA LEU A 77 11.19 11.00 -1.81
C LEU A 77 10.29 11.92 -2.66
N PRO A 78 10.81 12.70 -3.63
CA PRO A 78 9.96 13.59 -4.42
C PRO A 78 8.93 12.83 -5.26
N TYR A 79 9.31 11.69 -5.84
CA TYR A 79 8.43 10.92 -6.73
C TYR A 79 7.26 10.29 -5.97
N VAL A 80 7.53 9.59 -4.87
CA VAL A 80 6.46 8.95 -4.06
C VAL A 80 5.60 9.99 -3.36
N SER A 81 6.19 11.10 -2.88
CA SER A 81 5.40 12.18 -2.29
C SER A 81 4.42 12.79 -3.30
N GLN A 82 4.82 12.92 -4.56
CA GLN A 82 3.92 13.37 -5.63
C GLN A 82 2.79 12.37 -5.88
N LEU A 83 3.10 11.08 -6.02
CA LEU A 83 2.08 10.03 -6.23
C LEU A 83 1.02 10.05 -5.12
N ILE A 84 1.45 10.16 -3.86
CA ILE A 84 0.55 10.21 -2.71
C ILE A 84 -0.28 11.50 -2.73
N ALA A 85 0.32 12.65 -3.07
CA ALA A 85 -0.40 13.91 -3.19
C ALA A 85 -1.47 13.89 -4.30
N GLU A 86 -1.27 13.07 -5.32
CA GLU A 86 -2.21 12.81 -6.41
C GLU A 86 -3.20 11.67 -6.10
N HIS A 87 -3.24 11.16 -4.86
CA HIS A 87 -4.10 10.06 -4.42
C HIS A 87 -3.91 8.76 -5.24
N LYS A 88 -2.68 8.51 -5.71
CA LYS A 88 -2.31 7.24 -6.34
C LYS A 88 -2.10 6.16 -5.28
N MET A 89 -2.44 4.91 -5.62
CA MET A 89 -2.32 3.74 -4.73
C MET A 89 -3.14 3.86 -3.43
N GLU A 90 -4.10 4.78 -3.36
CA GLU A 90 -4.94 4.98 -2.18
C GLU A 90 -5.85 3.76 -1.96
N PRO A 91 -5.97 3.24 -0.73
CA PRO A 91 -6.92 2.20 -0.42
C PRO A 91 -8.33 2.54 -0.93
N ALA A 92 -9.00 1.55 -1.53
CA ALA A 92 -10.38 1.74 -1.95
C ALA A 92 -11.28 2.02 -0.74
N PRO A 93 -12.22 2.98 -0.83
CA PRO A 93 -13.09 3.29 0.29
C PRO A 93 -14.03 2.11 0.60
N PRO A 94 -14.49 1.97 1.87
CA PRO A 94 -15.35 0.89 2.33
C PRO A 94 -16.54 0.61 1.40
N GLU A 95 -17.20 1.67 0.88
CA GLU A 95 -18.38 1.50 0.04
C GLU A 95 -18.04 0.90 -1.33
N LYS A 96 -16.84 1.17 -1.85
CA LYS A 96 -16.38 0.60 -3.13
C LYS A 96 -16.07 -0.88 -2.97
N LEU A 97 -15.41 -1.27 -1.87
CA LEU A 97 -15.13 -2.66 -1.57
C LEU A 97 -16.41 -3.46 -1.34
N LEU A 98 -17.37 -2.93 -0.56
CA LEU A 98 -18.65 -3.57 -0.33
C LEU A 98 -19.44 -3.78 -1.63
N LYS A 99 -19.41 -2.79 -2.55
CA LYS A 99 -20.02 -2.93 -3.88
C LYS A 99 -19.35 -4.04 -4.69
N ALA A 100 -18.02 -4.17 -4.64
CA ALA A 100 -17.31 -5.23 -5.34
C ALA A 100 -17.75 -6.62 -4.84
N PHE A 101 -17.83 -6.83 -3.52
CA PHE A 101 -18.33 -8.09 -2.97
C PHE A 101 -19.77 -8.40 -3.36
N ARG A 102 -20.65 -7.38 -3.41
CA ARG A 102 -22.04 -7.55 -3.86
C ARG A 102 -22.17 -7.94 -5.34
N VAL A 103 -21.18 -7.63 -6.17
CA VAL A 103 -21.14 -8.13 -7.56
C VAL A 103 -20.85 -9.63 -7.58
N LEU A 104 -20.04 -10.14 -6.64
CA LEU A 104 -19.74 -11.57 -6.48
C LEU A 104 -20.91 -12.34 -5.85
N ASP A 105 -21.66 -11.70 -4.96
CA ASP A 105 -22.81 -12.26 -4.24
C ASP A 105 -24.14 -11.78 -4.84
N GLN A 106 -24.45 -12.21 -6.06
CA GLN A 106 -25.65 -11.77 -6.79
C GLN A 106 -26.97 -12.13 -6.10
N GLU A 107 -26.96 -13.18 -5.27
CA GLU A 107 -28.12 -13.64 -4.50
C GLU A 107 -28.30 -12.90 -3.17
N GLY A 108 -27.33 -12.06 -2.78
CA GLY A 108 -27.38 -11.28 -1.53
C GLY A 108 -27.32 -12.13 -0.27
N LYS A 109 -26.54 -13.21 -0.30
CA LYS A 109 -26.36 -14.16 0.82
C LYS A 109 -25.59 -13.54 1.99
N GLY A 110 -24.81 -12.48 1.76
CA GLY A 110 -23.93 -11.86 2.76
C GLY A 110 -22.55 -12.53 2.88
N PHE A 111 -22.23 -13.49 2.00
CA PHE A 111 -20.94 -14.18 2.01
C PHE A 111 -20.50 -14.62 0.61
N VAL A 112 -19.21 -14.89 0.47
CA VAL A 112 -18.61 -15.54 -0.70
C VAL A 112 -18.01 -16.87 -0.27
N ASP A 113 -18.24 -17.93 -1.04
CA ASP A 113 -17.69 -19.26 -0.76
C ASP A 113 -16.17 -19.27 -0.99
N LYS A 114 -15.40 -19.90 -0.09
CA LYS A 114 -13.92 -19.94 -0.15
C LYS A 114 -13.40 -20.40 -1.51
N GLU A 115 -13.96 -21.49 -2.04
CA GLU A 115 -13.55 -22.05 -3.34
C GLU A 115 -13.75 -21.04 -4.48
N TYR A 116 -14.86 -20.31 -4.48
CA TYR A 116 -15.13 -19.30 -5.49
C TYR A 116 -14.16 -18.12 -5.37
N MET A 117 -13.88 -17.66 -4.15
CA MET A 117 -12.90 -16.59 -3.92
C MET A 117 -11.49 -17.02 -4.32
N THR A 118 -11.07 -18.24 -3.96
CA THR A 118 -9.78 -18.80 -4.36
C THR A 118 -9.62 -18.71 -5.86
N LYS A 119 -10.61 -19.22 -6.61
CA LYS A 119 -10.59 -19.20 -8.07
C LYS A 119 -10.40 -17.78 -8.62
N LEU A 120 -11.21 -16.83 -8.15
CA LEU A 120 -11.15 -15.44 -8.62
C LEU A 120 -9.77 -14.82 -8.38
N ILE A 121 -9.23 -14.96 -7.17
CA ILE A 121 -7.98 -14.31 -6.76
C ILE A 121 -6.74 -14.98 -7.41
N THR A 122 -6.84 -16.23 -7.84
CA THR A 122 -5.75 -16.92 -8.54
C THR A 122 -5.85 -16.86 -10.07
N GLU A 123 -6.99 -16.46 -10.64
CA GLU A 123 -7.21 -16.47 -12.10
C GLU A 123 -7.42 -15.09 -12.71
N GLU A 124 -7.90 -14.11 -11.93
CA GLU A 124 -8.28 -12.79 -12.42
C GLU A 124 -7.35 -11.68 -11.88
N GLY A 125 -7.09 -10.65 -12.69
CA GLY A 125 -6.30 -9.49 -12.28
C GLY A 125 -4.81 -9.79 -12.09
N GLU A 126 -4.26 -9.39 -10.94
CA GLU A 126 -2.91 -9.77 -10.49
C GLU A 126 -3.05 -10.99 -9.57
N PRO A 127 -2.72 -12.20 -10.05
CA PRO A 127 -2.98 -13.42 -9.30
C PRO A 127 -2.13 -13.51 -8.04
N PHE A 128 -2.73 -13.96 -6.94
CA PHE A 128 -1.98 -14.21 -5.73
C PHE A 128 -1.08 -15.42 -5.87
N THR A 129 0.06 -15.37 -5.21
CA THR A 129 0.86 -16.55 -4.87
C THR A 129 0.10 -17.46 -3.90
N VAL A 130 0.57 -18.70 -3.76
CA VAL A 130 -0.03 -19.66 -2.82
C VAL A 130 0.05 -19.13 -1.40
N GLU A 131 1.19 -18.53 -1.05
CA GLU A 131 1.47 -17.95 0.25
C GLU A 131 0.53 -16.78 0.56
N GLU A 132 0.39 -15.82 -0.37
CA GLU A 132 -0.54 -14.68 -0.20
C GLU A 132 -2.00 -15.14 -0.07
N LEU A 133 -2.39 -16.16 -0.83
CA LEU A 133 -3.72 -16.74 -0.74
C LEU A 133 -3.95 -17.38 0.64
N GLU A 134 -3.01 -18.18 1.12
CA GLU A 134 -3.09 -18.84 2.43
C GLU A 134 -3.19 -17.82 3.58
N GLU A 135 -2.36 -16.77 3.54
CA GLU A 135 -2.39 -15.68 4.51
C GLU A 135 -3.72 -14.93 4.49
N MET A 136 -4.24 -14.58 3.30
CA MET A 136 -5.55 -13.96 3.18
C MET A 136 -6.66 -14.85 3.72
N MET A 137 -6.68 -16.13 3.34
CA MET A 137 -7.76 -17.06 3.72
C MET A 137 -7.76 -17.33 5.22
N ALA A 138 -6.59 -17.33 5.87
CA ALA A 138 -6.50 -17.49 7.32
C ALA A 138 -7.19 -16.36 8.10
N VAL A 139 -7.30 -15.17 7.51
CA VAL A 139 -8.01 -14.02 8.10
C VAL A 139 -9.47 -13.97 7.65
N ALA A 140 -9.73 -14.22 6.37
CA ALA A 140 -11.03 -13.96 5.74
C ALA A 140 -12.08 -15.06 5.95
N VAL A 141 -11.66 -16.33 6.09
CA VAL A 141 -12.56 -17.48 6.07
C VAL A 141 -13.02 -17.88 7.47
N ASP A 142 -14.33 -18.05 7.64
CA ASP A 142 -14.89 -18.77 8.78
C ASP A 142 -14.65 -20.28 8.63
N MET A 143 -13.83 -20.83 9.52
CA MET A 143 -13.38 -22.23 9.50
C MET A 143 -14.49 -23.27 9.71
N ALA A 144 -15.65 -22.87 10.25
CA ALA A 144 -16.78 -23.78 10.44
C ALA A 144 -17.66 -23.87 9.19
N THR A 145 -17.61 -22.85 8.33
CA THR A 145 -18.53 -22.70 7.20
C THR A 145 -17.84 -22.63 5.84
N ASP A 146 -16.52 -22.49 5.78
CA ASP A 146 -15.71 -22.26 4.58
C ASP A 146 -16.22 -21.06 3.74
N LYS A 147 -16.68 -20.02 4.45
CA LYS A 147 -17.27 -18.82 3.85
C LYS A 147 -16.58 -17.56 4.33
N ILE A 148 -16.55 -16.57 3.45
CA ILE A 148 -16.06 -15.22 3.72
C ILE A 148 -17.28 -14.33 3.93
N ALA A 149 -17.60 -14.03 5.19
CA ALA A 149 -18.62 -13.05 5.54
C ALA A 149 -18.07 -11.63 5.29
N TYR A 150 -18.27 -11.11 4.07
CA TYR A 150 -17.50 -9.97 3.57
C TYR A 150 -17.70 -8.67 4.35
N GLU A 151 -18.87 -8.44 4.98
CA GLU A 151 -19.06 -7.26 5.83
C GLU A 151 -18.19 -7.34 7.10
N LEU A 152 -18.07 -8.53 7.70
CA LEU A 152 -17.19 -8.75 8.85
C LEU A 152 -15.73 -8.64 8.44
N TYR A 153 -15.37 -9.24 7.30
CA TYR A 153 -14.01 -9.18 6.77
C TYR A 153 -13.58 -7.74 6.46
N LEU A 154 -14.44 -6.96 5.79
CA LEU A 154 -14.19 -5.55 5.54
C LEU A 154 -14.01 -4.74 6.82
N ASN A 155 -14.83 -4.98 7.85
CA ASN A 155 -14.66 -4.32 9.14
C ASN A 155 -13.34 -4.65 9.83
N GLN A 156 -12.75 -5.83 9.58
CA GLN A 156 -11.42 -6.19 10.08
C GLN A 156 -10.30 -5.47 9.32
N LEU A 157 -10.43 -5.35 8.00
CA LEU A 157 -9.43 -4.70 7.14
C LEU A 157 -9.45 -3.17 7.29
N LEU A 158 -10.64 -2.59 7.46
CA LEU A 158 -10.87 -1.15 7.40
C LEU A 158 -10.75 -0.51 8.79
N HIS A 159 -9.57 -0.60 9.38
CA HIS A 159 -9.19 0.27 10.49
C HIS A 159 -8.43 1.48 9.93
N GLU A 160 -9.15 2.48 9.40
CA GLU A 160 -8.51 3.69 8.87
C GLU A 160 -7.93 4.52 10.02
N PRO A 161 -6.59 4.64 10.14
CA PRO A 161 -6.02 5.46 11.19
C PRO A 161 -6.29 6.94 10.86
N PRO A 162 -6.65 7.78 11.86
CA PRO A 162 -6.92 9.21 11.66
C PRO A 162 -5.73 9.99 11.10
N ASP A 163 -4.56 9.37 11.10
CA ASP A 163 -3.29 9.85 10.58
C ASP A 163 -2.87 9.13 9.29
N SER A 164 -3.80 8.70 8.43
CA SER A 164 -3.44 8.14 7.12
C SER A 164 -2.60 9.12 6.29
N ILE A 165 -1.69 8.59 5.47
CA ILE A 165 -0.79 9.44 4.68
C ILE A 165 -1.53 10.28 3.62
N TYR A 166 -2.65 9.76 3.11
CA TYR A 166 -3.53 10.47 2.19
C TYR A 166 -4.31 11.60 2.88
N ALA A 167 -4.80 11.39 4.11
CA ALA A 167 -5.41 12.47 4.89
C ALA A 167 -4.40 13.59 5.23
N LEU A 168 -3.13 13.24 5.42
CA LEU A 168 -2.06 14.22 5.59
C LEU A 168 -1.79 15.02 4.30
N ALA A 169 -1.71 14.34 3.15
CA ALA A 169 -1.54 14.97 1.84
C ALA A 169 -2.68 15.95 1.54
N GLU A 170 -3.92 15.55 1.80
CA GLU A 170 -5.13 16.37 1.68
C GLU A 170 -5.05 17.66 2.54
N LYS A 171 -4.66 17.52 3.81
CA LYS A 171 -4.47 18.66 4.74
C LYS A 171 -3.39 19.62 4.26
N LEU A 172 -2.33 19.14 3.62
CA LEU A 172 -1.27 20.00 3.06
C LEU A 172 -1.76 20.74 1.82
N ARG A 173 -2.44 20.05 0.90
CA ARG A 173 -3.03 20.66 -0.30
C ARG A 173 -3.98 21.80 0.05
N ASN A 174 -4.87 21.58 1.02
CA ASN A 174 -5.86 22.57 1.44
C ASN A 174 -5.27 23.78 2.17
N ARG A 175 -4.06 23.67 2.74
CA ARG A 175 -3.34 24.80 3.34
C ARG A 175 -2.67 25.70 2.30
N ASN A 176 -2.22 25.14 1.18
CA ASN A 176 -1.52 25.89 0.12
C ASN A 176 -2.46 26.66 -0.82
N ILE A 177 -3.78 26.46 -0.70
CA ILE A 177 -4.82 27.13 -1.51
C ILE A 177 -5.41 28.37 -0.79
N ARG A 178 -5.05 28.59 0.49
CA ARG A 178 -5.48 29.76 1.29
C ARG A 178 -4.37 30.80 1.36
#